data_AF-A0A9P7Y8L3-F1
#
_entry.id   AF-A0A9P7Y8L3-F1
#
_cell.length_a   1.000
_cell.length_b   1.000
_cell.length_c   1.000
_cell.angle_alpha   90.00
_cell.angle_beta   90.00
_cell.angle_gamma   90.00
#
_symmetry.space_group_name_H-M   'P 1'
#
loop_
_entity.id
_entity.type
_entity.pdbx_description
1 polymer ?
#
loop_
_entity_poly.entity_id
_entity_poly.type
_entity_poly.pdbx_seq_one_letter_code
_entity_poly.pdbx_strand_id
1 'polypeptide(L)'
;MLALCKCREVPPRYRLRVDIPPPSIFKEESPELGPLDPIFPLKLTKKKCPFCIGDESKSYEQRIGEFCRPATMMNHVENIHLKGRDPRAKIDCFHPTCKSQGLVLEKLEYFKSYVELVHKIRMRE
;
A
#
# COMPACT_ATOMS: atom_id res chain seq x y z
N MET A 1 -28.84 4.92 -8.16
CA MET A 1 -27.50 4.47 -8.59
C MET A 1 -26.59 4.58 -7.38
N LEU A 2 -26.19 3.45 -6.78
CA LEU A 2 -25.29 3.45 -5.61
C LEU A 2 -23.87 3.77 -6.09
N ALA A 3 -23.31 4.89 -5.66
CA ALA A 3 -21.93 5.24 -5.93
C ALA A 3 -21.01 4.22 -5.23
N LEU A 4 -20.42 3.30 -6.01
CA LEU A 4 -19.41 2.37 -5.50
C LEU A 4 -18.19 3.19 -5.07
N CYS A 5 -17.86 3.13 -3.77
CA CYS A 5 -16.65 3.73 -3.18
C CYS A 5 -15.45 3.24 -4.00
N LYS A 6 -14.63 4.14 -4.57
CA LYS A 6 -13.36 3.82 -5.27
C LYS A 6 -12.26 3.32 -4.31
N CYS A 7 -12.67 2.61 -3.29
CA CYS A 7 -11.92 2.34 -2.09
C CYS A 7 -11.47 0.89 -2.15
N ARG A 8 -10.21 0.64 -1.82
CA ARG A 8 -9.57 -0.67 -1.96
C ARG A 8 -10.34 -1.71 -1.17
N GLU A 9 -10.94 -2.65 -1.90
CA GLU A 9 -11.64 -3.79 -1.35
C GLU A 9 -10.60 -4.76 -0.74
N VAL A 10 -10.85 -5.21 0.49
CA VAL A 10 -10.09 -6.30 1.08
C VAL A 10 -10.84 -7.58 0.72
N PRO A 11 -10.21 -8.55 0.04
CA PRO A 11 -10.91 -9.77 -0.34
C PRO A 11 -11.49 -10.45 0.92
N PRO A 12 -12.78 -10.84 0.91
CA PRO A 12 -13.37 -11.60 2.01
C PRO A 12 -12.58 -12.90 2.23
N ARG A 13 -12.22 -13.20 3.48
CA ARG A 13 -11.60 -14.48 3.83
C ARG A 13 -12.65 -15.59 3.89
N TYR A 14 -12.94 -16.27 2.78
CA TYR A 14 -13.47 -17.65 2.81
C TYR A 14 -13.21 -18.45 1.51
N ARG A 15 -12.49 -19.57 1.68
CA ARG A 15 -12.34 -20.84 0.92
C ARG A 15 -12.36 -20.92 -0.62
N LEU A 16 -11.32 -21.61 -1.12
CA LEU A 16 -11.18 -22.54 -2.28
C LEU A 16 -11.81 -22.21 -3.66
N ARG A 17 -10.86 -22.01 -4.60
CA ARG A 17 -10.70 -22.53 -5.99
C ARG A 17 -11.54 -22.01 -7.19
N VAL A 18 -10.76 -21.46 -8.12
CA VAL A 18 -10.67 -21.74 -9.59
C VAL A 18 -11.57 -20.97 -10.56
N ASP A 19 -10.84 -20.33 -11.49
CA ASP A 19 -11.08 -19.78 -12.84
C ASP A 19 -12.30 -18.91 -13.17
N ILE A 20 -12.02 -17.64 -13.49
CA ILE A 20 -12.83 -16.78 -14.37
C ILE A 20 -11.84 -16.02 -15.29
N PRO A 21 -12.04 -16.04 -16.63
CA PRO A 21 -11.09 -15.53 -17.62
C PRO A 21 -10.94 -13.99 -17.60
N PRO A 22 -9.87 -13.44 -18.19
CA PRO A 22 -9.61 -12.00 -18.12
C PRO A 22 -10.57 -11.23 -19.04
N PRO A 23 -11.14 -10.09 -18.60
CA PRO A 23 -11.63 -9.10 -19.54
C PRO A 23 -10.41 -8.36 -20.11
N SER A 24 -10.18 -8.69 -21.37
CA SER A 24 -9.28 -8.04 -22.31
C SER A 24 -9.57 -6.54 -22.46
N ILE A 25 -8.49 -5.76 -22.44
CA ILE A 25 -8.25 -4.50 -23.16
C ILE A 25 -9.23 -3.34 -22.90
N PHE A 26 -8.72 -2.30 -22.22
CA PHE A 26 -8.92 -0.94 -22.68
C PHE A 26 -7.55 -0.26 -22.80
N LYS A 27 -7.09 -0.10 -24.05
CA LYS A 27 -6.15 0.97 -24.40
C LYS A 27 -6.99 2.24 -24.44
N GLU A 28 -6.69 3.21 -23.59
CA GLU A 28 -7.01 4.60 -23.88
C GLU A 28 -5.69 5.37 -23.84
N GLU A 29 -5.26 5.76 -25.03
CA GLU A 29 -4.09 6.62 -25.27
C GLU A 29 -4.47 8.08 -25.05
N SER A 30 -3.51 8.85 -24.52
CA SER A 30 -3.21 10.28 -24.80
C SER A 30 -3.21 11.22 -23.57
N PRO A 31 -2.34 12.24 -23.47
CA PRO A 31 -1.12 12.56 -24.24
C PRO A 31 0.17 12.56 -23.40
N GLU A 32 1.27 12.59 -24.13
CA GLU A 32 2.67 12.63 -23.68
C GLU A 32 2.98 13.79 -22.73
N LEU A 33 3.21 13.47 -21.47
CA LEU A 33 4.26 14.08 -20.68
C LEU A 33 5.23 12.92 -20.39
N GLY A 34 6.49 13.01 -20.82
CA GLY A 34 7.50 12.00 -20.48
C GLY A 34 7.40 11.65 -18.98
N PRO A 35 7.61 10.40 -18.56
CA PRO A 35 7.15 9.92 -17.26
C PRO A 35 7.75 10.78 -16.16
N LEU A 36 7.00 11.79 -15.70
CA LEU A 36 7.25 12.43 -14.43
C LEU A 36 7.06 11.29 -13.45
N ASP A 37 8.17 10.85 -12.83
CA ASP A 37 8.12 9.80 -11.85
C ASP A 37 6.91 10.03 -10.94
N PRO A 38 6.00 9.04 -10.82
CA PRO A 38 4.76 9.25 -10.12
C PRO A 38 5.04 9.83 -8.74
N ILE A 39 4.51 11.03 -8.47
CA ILE A 39 4.81 11.75 -7.24
C ILE A 39 4.06 11.05 -6.10
N PHE A 40 4.80 10.31 -5.28
CA PHE A 40 4.26 9.70 -4.08
C PHE A 40 4.31 10.70 -2.93
N PRO A 41 3.16 11.08 -2.35
CA PRO A 41 3.14 12.07 -1.28
C PRO A 41 3.78 11.48 -0.03
N LEU A 42 4.78 12.18 0.52
CA LEU A 42 5.48 11.74 1.72
C LEU A 42 4.53 11.62 2.92
N LYS A 43 3.56 12.54 3.04
CA LYS A 43 2.49 12.46 4.03
C LYS A 43 1.35 11.62 3.46
N LEU A 44 1.03 10.51 4.13
CA LEU A 44 -0.01 9.60 3.70
C LEU A 44 -1.28 9.80 4.54
N THR A 45 -2.44 9.57 3.92
CA THR A 45 -3.69 9.51 4.68
C THR A 45 -3.72 8.26 5.54
N LYS A 46 -4.45 8.29 6.66
CA LYS A 46 -4.64 7.12 7.55
C LYS A 46 -5.30 5.91 6.87
N LYS A 47 -5.75 6.08 5.63
CA LYS A 47 -6.41 5.08 4.79
C LYS A 47 -5.49 4.52 3.70
N LYS A 48 -4.22 4.93 3.62
CA LYS A 48 -3.23 4.37 2.68
C LYS A 48 -2.36 3.34 3.37
N CYS A 49 -1.97 2.29 2.64
CA CYS A 49 -1.03 1.30 3.15
C CYS A 49 0.41 1.75 2.85
N PRO A 50 1.28 1.91 3.86
CA PRO A 50 2.66 2.36 3.67
C PRO A 50 3.57 1.32 3.00
N PHE A 51 3.13 0.05 2.94
CA PHE A 51 3.84 -1.00 2.20
C PHE A 51 3.46 -0.99 0.71
N CYS A 52 2.17 -0.87 0.42
CA CYS A 52 1.67 -0.97 -0.96
C CYS A 52 2.06 0.23 -1.84
N ILE A 53 2.40 1.38 -1.26
CA ILE A 53 2.82 2.55 -2.04
C ILE A 53 4.14 2.30 -2.79
N GLY A 54 5.01 1.48 -2.21
CA GLY A 54 6.28 1.07 -2.79
C GLY A 54 6.25 -0.15 -3.66
N ASP A 55 5.08 -0.76 -3.84
CA ASP A 55 4.98 -2.06 -4.49
C ASP A 55 5.05 -1.90 -6.01
N GLU A 56 6.24 -2.11 -6.56
CA GLU A 56 6.54 -1.94 -7.97
C GLU A 56 5.72 -2.86 -8.89
N SER A 57 5.10 -3.91 -8.34
CA SER A 57 4.26 -4.86 -9.08
C SER A 57 2.83 -4.36 -9.29
N LYS A 58 2.43 -3.27 -8.62
CA LYS A 58 1.07 -2.69 -8.69
C LYS A 58 1.02 -1.48 -9.62
N SER A 59 -0.16 -1.20 -10.19
CA SER A 59 -0.39 0.05 -10.93
C SER A 59 -0.33 1.27 -10.00
N TYR A 60 -0.06 2.46 -10.54
CA TYR A 60 -0.01 3.70 -9.75
C TYR A 60 -1.30 3.90 -8.92
N GLU A 61 -2.45 3.68 -9.54
CA GLU A 61 -3.76 3.79 -8.88
C GLU A 61 -3.90 2.84 -7.69
N GLN A 62 -3.39 1.61 -7.80
CA GLN A 62 -3.42 0.63 -6.73
C GLN A 62 -2.45 0.96 -5.59
N ARG A 63 -1.30 1.58 -5.91
CA ARG A 63 -0.31 2.05 -4.92
C ARG A 63 -0.83 3.24 -4.13
N ILE A 64 -1.48 4.18 -4.84
CA ILE A 64 -2.06 5.39 -4.26
C ILE A 64 -3.50 5.18 -3.80
N GLY A 65 -4.10 4.01 -3.98
CA GLY A 65 -5.48 3.73 -3.58
C GLY A 65 -5.69 3.82 -2.07
N GLU A 66 -6.85 4.33 -1.66
CA GLU A 66 -7.25 4.41 -0.24
C GLU A 66 -8.20 3.26 0.11
N PHE A 67 -8.09 2.72 1.31
CA PHE A 67 -9.09 1.81 1.87
C PHE A 67 -10.31 2.60 2.34
N CYS A 68 -11.50 1.98 2.38
CA CYS A 68 -12.72 2.65 2.86
C CYS A 68 -12.54 3.21 4.28
N ARG A 69 -11.91 2.40 5.15
CA ARG A 69 -11.79 2.62 6.59
C ARG A 69 -10.35 2.42 7.05
N PRO A 70 -9.84 3.23 8.00
CA PRO A 70 -8.51 3.04 8.58
C PRO A 70 -8.33 1.65 9.21
N ALA A 71 -9.35 1.14 9.90
CA ALA A 71 -9.30 -0.20 10.49
C ALA A 71 -9.08 -1.31 9.44
N THR A 72 -9.69 -1.16 8.25
CA THR A 72 -9.51 -2.08 7.13
C THR A 72 -8.08 -2.02 6.56
N MET A 73 -7.51 -0.81 6.44
CA MET A 73 -6.11 -0.62 6.06
C MET A 73 -5.17 -1.30 7.07
N MET A 74 -5.39 -1.10 8.36
CA MET A 74 -4.58 -1.71 9.41
C MET A 74 -4.64 -3.23 9.37
N ASN A 75 -5.85 -3.79 9.25
CA ASN A 75 -6.03 -5.23 9.12
C ASN A 75 -5.34 -5.77 7.86
N HIS A 76 -5.32 -5.03 6.75
CA HIS A 76 -4.56 -5.39 5.56
C HIS A 76 -3.05 -5.42 5.84
N VAL A 77 -2.50 -4.39 6.49
CA VAL A 77 -1.08 -4.35 6.87
C VAL A 77 -0.69 -5.55 7.74
N GLU A 78 -1.45 -5.79 8.81
CA GLU A 78 -1.19 -6.88 9.76
C GLU A 78 -1.27 -8.25 9.08
N ASN A 79 -2.27 -8.47 8.22
CA ASN A 79 -2.51 -9.78 7.62
C ASN A 79 -1.67 -10.10 6.38
N ILE A 80 -1.28 -9.10 5.61
CA ILE A 80 -0.60 -9.28 4.32
C ILE A 80 0.90 -8.99 4.44
N HIS A 81 1.29 -7.98 5.22
CA HIS A 81 2.68 -7.54 5.28
C HIS A 81 3.40 -7.95 6.57
N LEU A 82 2.69 -8.09 7.69
CA LEU A 82 3.28 -8.43 8.98
C LEU A 82 3.02 -9.88 9.42
N LYS A 83 2.03 -10.56 8.83
CA LYS A 83 1.65 -11.91 9.24
C LYS A 83 2.80 -12.90 9.04
N GLY A 84 3.24 -13.53 10.13
CA GLY A 84 4.34 -14.50 10.11
C GLY A 84 5.73 -13.87 9.95
N ARG A 85 5.83 -12.54 9.96
CA ARG A 85 7.12 -11.86 10.00
C ARG A 85 7.68 -11.88 11.41
N ASP A 86 8.98 -12.13 11.53
CA ASP A 86 9.65 -12.03 12.82
C ASP A 86 9.66 -10.56 13.30
N PRO A 87 9.24 -10.25 14.54
CA PRO A 87 9.17 -8.89 15.04
C PRO A 87 10.55 -8.22 15.18
N ARG A 88 11.62 -9.03 15.22
CA ARG A 88 13.02 -8.58 15.25
C ARG A 88 13.66 -8.54 13.87
N ALA A 89 12.93 -8.92 12.82
CA ALA A 89 13.43 -8.78 11.46
C ALA A 89 13.54 -7.30 11.09
N LYS A 90 14.60 -7.00 10.33
CA LYS A 90 14.80 -5.68 9.75
C LYS A 90 13.68 -5.38 8.76
N ILE A 91 13.18 -4.14 8.80
CA ILE A 91 12.12 -3.63 7.94
C ILE A 91 12.59 -2.33 7.29
N ASP A 92 12.73 -2.35 5.98
CA ASP A 92 12.92 -1.15 5.17
C ASP A 92 11.59 -0.40 4.98
N CYS A 93 11.69 0.90 4.75
CA CYS A 93 10.54 1.68 4.31
C CYS A 93 10.33 1.50 2.81
N PHE A 94 9.14 1.04 2.44
CA PHE A 94 8.77 0.83 1.04
C PHE A 94 8.41 2.14 0.32
N HIS A 95 8.29 3.28 1.00
CA HIS A 95 8.00 4.53 0.31
C HIS A 95 9.13 4.89 -0.67
N PRO A 96 8.84 5.21 -1.96
CA PRO A 96 9.88 5.41 -2.98
C PRO A 96 10.97 6.40 -2.58
N THR A 97 10.59 7.55 -1.97
CA THR A 97 11.55 8.53 -1.44
C THR A 97 12.41 7.98 -0.30
N CYS A 98 11.85 7.13 0.57
CA CYS A 98 12.55 6.58 1.72
C CYS A 98 13.44 5.39 1.32
N LYS A 99 13.03 4.64 0.30
CA LYS A 99 13.83 3.60 -0.35
C LYS A 99 15.10 4.21 -0.98
N SER A 100 14.99 5.36 -1.64
CA SER A 100 16.15 6.11 -2.15
C SER A 100 17.11 6.59 -1.05
N GLN A 101 16.63 6.76 0.18
CA GLN A 101 17.46 7.13 1.33
C GLN A 101 18.15 5.92 1.99
N GLY A 102 17.80 4.68 1.60
CA GLY A 102 18.43 3.47 2.12
C GLY A 102 18.21 3.23 3.62
N LEU A 103 17.13 3.78 4.19
CA LEU A 103 16.86 3.65 5.63
C LEU A 103 16.43 2.23 5.97
N VAL A 104 17.29 1.51 6.68
CA VAL A 104 17.02 0.17 7.22
C VAL A 104 16.69 0.29 8.70
N LEU A 105 15.47 -0.08 9.09
CA LEU A 105 15.04 -0.05 10.48
C LEU A 105 15.18 -1.46 11.06
N GLU A 106 15.91 -1.58 12.17
CA GLU A 106 16.30 -2.90 12.70
C GLU A 106 15.15 -3.68 13.34
N LYS A 107 14.08 -2.98 13.75
CA LYS A 107 12.93 -3.55 14.44
C LYS A 107 11.63 -2.99 13.90
N LEU A 108 10.56 -3.76 14.04
CA LEU A 108 9.21 -3.36 13.65
C LEU A 108 8.72 -2.11 14.41
N GLU A 109 9.12 -1.95 15.67
CA GLU A 109 8.79 -0.77 16.48
C GLU A 109 9.38 0.52 15.89
N TYR A 110 10.63 0.48 15.44
CA TYR A 110 11.25 1.62 14.76
C TYR A 110 10.55 1.95 13.44
N PHE A 111 10.09 0.93 12.72
CA PHE A 111 9.24 1.13 11.54
C PHE A 111 7.91 1.80 11.89
N LYS A 112 7.21 1.37 12.94
CA LYS A 112 5.97 2.01 13.40
C LYS A 112 6.20 3.49 13.72
N SER A 113 7.23 3.81 14.52
CA SER A 113 7.58 5.19 14.87
C SER A 113 7.98 6.02 13.65
N TYR A 114 8.77 5.46 12.74
CA TYR A 114 9.18 6.13 11.51
C TYR A 114 7.98 6.48 10.63
N VAL A 115 7.08 5.52 10.41
CA VAL A 115 5.86 5.71 9.61
C VAL A 115 4.92 6.74 10.25
N GLU A 116 4.84 6.78 11.58
CA GLU A 116 4.08 7.81 12.28
C GLU A 116 4.71 9.20 12.14
N LEU A 117 6.03 9.32 12.27
CA LEU A 117 6.72 10.60 12.20
C LEU A 117 6.75 11.18 10.78
N VAL A 118 7.17 10.36 9.80
CA VAL A 118 7.41 10.74 8.41
C VAL A 118 6.11 10.71 7.59
N HIS A 119 5.36 9.61 7.67
CA HIS A 119 4.17 9.41 6.85
C HIS A 119 2.85 9.79 7.53
N LYS A 120 2.87 10.14 8.82
CA LYS A 120 1.69 10.53 9.62
C LYS A 120 0.61 9.43 9.68
N ILE A 121 1.02 8.17 9.56
CA ILE A 121 0.15 7.00 9.77
C ILE A 121 0.50 6.39 11.13
N ARG A 122 -0.47 6.41 12.05
CA ARG A 122 -0.33 5.74 13.33
C ARG A 122 -0.72 4.26 13.18
N MET A 123 0.25 3.38 13.37
CA MET A 123 0.00 1.94 13.39
C MET A 123 -0.58 1.49 14.75
N ARG A 124 -1.24 0.33 14.78
CA ARG A 124 -1.73 -0.26 16.02
C ARG A 124 -0.53 -0.72 16.85
N GLU A 125 -0.59 -0.46 18.15
CA GLU A 125 0.41 -0.89 19.12
C GLU A 125 0.50 -2.42 19.17
#